data_AF-A0A9P0D103-F1
#
_entry.id   AF-A0A9P0D103-F1
#
_cell.length_a   1.000
_cell.length_b   1.000
_cell.length_c   1.000
_cell.angle_alpha   90.00
_cell.angle_beta   90.00
_cell.angle_gamma   90.00
#
_symmetry.space_group_name_H-M   'P 1'
#
loop_
_entity.id
_entity.type
_entity.pdbx_description
1 polymer ?
#
loop_
_entity_poly.entity_id
_entity_poly.type
_entity_poly.pdbx_seq_one_letter_code
_entity_poly.pdbx_strand_id
1 'polypeptide(L)'
;MLCLRKISKTTKGLRVYSSVVKQANHVKRTNINNLRKDVLEYRHVYPEFLPDPNIEFRNTLREKLERNDMLARRSHINIPEFYVGSILAVESSDPHSLGKMHRFVGICIQRQGCGLRAQFTLRNIIDHQGIEILYEMYDPAIQKVEILRLEKRLDDELLYLRDALPEYCTFDPNMEPEILPEGSPIPINETKVKLKPRPWLERWERKNLLGVQDLELPEKFYKKAEAVAKPWEKYDLMKEYRKTIPEEEQLEIFNEIDSRLQKLHVQGKKMKKRVFVKPTKLA
;
A
#
# COMPACT_ATOMS: atom_id res chain seq x y z
N MET A 1 -18.50 74.71 28.17
CA MET A 1 -18.62 73.26 28.41
C MET A 1 -19.48 72.64 27.32
N LEU A 2 -18.89 72.00 26.32
CA LEU A 2 -19.59 71.25 25.27
C LEU A 2 -19.10 69.80 25.29
N CYS A 3 -20.06 68.90 25.33
CA CYS A 3 -19.95 67.51 25.76
C CYS A 3 -19.35 66.60 24.67
N LEU A 4 -18.18 66.01 24.92
CA LEU A 4 -17.65 64.85 24.20
C LEU A 4 -18.53 63.61 24.50
N ARG A 5 -19.50 63.30 23.63
CA ARG A 5 -20.26 62.04 23.69
C ARG A 5 -19.54 60.93 22.92
N LYS A 6 -19.25 59.85 23.66
CA LYS A 6 -18.50 58.64 23.31
C LYS A 6 -19.00 57.92 22.05
N ILE A 7 -18.11 57.77 21.07
CA ILE A 7 -18.21 56.75 20.01
C ILE A 7 -17.78 55.41 20.63
N SER A 8 -18.72 54.55 21.03
CA SER A 8 -18.36 53.23 21.62
C SER A 8 -19.37 52.10 21.38
N LYS A 9 -20.13 52.13 20.27
CA LYS A 9 -21.15 51.09 19.97
C LYS A 9 -20.97 50.29 18.67
N THR A 10 -19.84 50.42 17.96
CA THR A 10 -19.61 49.68 16.70
C THR A 10 -18.60 48.52 16.80
N THR A 11 -17.94 48.31 17.94
CA THR A 11 -16.87 47.29 18.07
C THR A 11 -17.36 45.87 18.40
N LYS A 12 -18.58 45.70 18.94
CA LYS A 12 -19.11 44.37 19.32
C LYS A 12 -19.54 43.53 18.11
N GLY A 13 -20.14 44.13 17.08
CA GLY A 13 -20.55 43.42 15.87
C GLY A 13 -19.38 42.91 15.01
N LEU A 14 -18.32 43.70 14.85
CA LEU A 14 -17.10 43.30 14.14
C LEU A 14 -16.35 42.15 14.84
N ARG A 15 -16.38 42.07 16.17
CA ARG A 15 -15.79 40.93 16.91
C ARG A 15 -16.53 39.61 16.65
N VAL A 16 -17.86 39.63 16.59
CA VAL A 16 -18.66 38.42 16.33
C VAL A 16 -18.49 37.94 14.89
N TYR A 17 -18.52 38.84 13.91
CA TYR A 17 -18.23 38.49 12.51
C TYR A 17 -16.81 37.93 12.32
N SER A 18 -15.80 38.55 12.95
CA SER A 18 -14.42 38.04 12.87
C SER A 18 -14.24 36.67 13.55
N SER A 19 -14.95 36.36 14.63
CA SER A 19 -14.93 35.02 15.24
C SER A 19 -15.62 33.96 14.38
N VAL A 20 -16.73 34.29 13.73
CA VAL A 20 -17.45 33.37 12.84
C VAL A 20 -16.64 33.09 11.57
N VAL A 21 -16.01 34.12 10.99
CA VAL A 21 -15.09 33.96 9.85
C VAL A 21 -13.85 33.14 10.23
N LYS A 22 -13.29 33.35 11.44
CA LYS A 22 -12.19 32.52 11.96
C LYS A 22 -12.60 31.06 12.17
N GLN A 23 -13.79 30.80 12.72
CA GLN A 23 -14.33 29.44 12.86
C GLN A 23 -14.59 28.80 11.50
N ALA A 24 -15.20 29.49 10.55
CA ALA A 24 -15.42 29.00 9.20
C ALA A 24 -14.10 28.69 8.47
N ASN A 25 -13.09 29.55 8.62
CA ASN A 25 -11.75 29.33 8.07
C ASN A 25 -11.03 28.16 8.76
N HIS A 26 -11.24 27.98 10.06
CA HIS A 26 -10.70 26.83 10.80
C HIS A 26 -11.35 25.52 10.32
N VAL A 27 -12.67 25.48 10.17
CA VAL A 27 -13.41 24.31 9.66
C VAL A 27 -13.00 23.99 8.23
N LYS A 28 -12.82 25.00 7.38
CA LYS A 28 -12.28 24.83 6.02
C LYS A 28 -10.87 24.24 6.04
N ARG A 29 -9.98 24.77 6.89
CA ARG A 29 -8.60 24.25 7.05
C ARG A 29 -8.59 22.80 7.55
N THR A 30 -9.42 22.45 8.53
CA THR A 30 -9.51 21.07 9.03
C THR A 30 -10.03 20.12 7.96
N ASN A 31 -11.02 20.53 7.17
CA ASN A 31 -11.52 19.71 6.06
C ASN A 31 -10.47 19.51 4.96
N ILE A 32 -9.72 20.57 4.61
CA ILE A 32 -8.61 20.46 3.65
C ILE A 32 -7.51 19.53 4.18
N ASN A 33 -7.19 19.61 5.48
CA ASN A 33 -6.18 18.75 6.09
C ASN A 33 -6.63 17.28 6.13
N ASN A 34 -7.91 17.01 6.37
CA ASN A 34 -8.45 15.65 6.30
C ASN A 34 -8.42 15.11 4.87
N LEU A 35 -8.81 15.93 3.88
CA LEU A 35 -8.72 15.54 2.46
C LEU A 35 -7.27 15.25 2.06
N ARG A 36 -6.30 16.06 2.53
CA ARG A 36 -4.88 15.80 2.32
C ARG A 36 -4.43 14.48 2.95
N LYS A 37 -4.89 14.16 4.17
CA LYS A 37 -4.59 12.88 4.83
C LYS A 37 -5.14 11.69 4.03
N ASP A 38 -6.37 11.79 3.53
CA ASP A 38 -6.99 10.73 2.73
C ASP A 38 -6.19 10.49 1.43
N VAL A 39 -5.70 11.55 0.81
CA VAL A 39 -4.85 11.45 -0.38
C VAL A 39 -3.46 10.92 -0.05
N LEU A 40 -2.89 11.25 1.12
CA LEU A 40 -1.61 10.72 1.57
C LEU A 40 -1.67 9.20 1.83
N GLU A 41 -2.81 8.68 2.29
CA GLU A 41 -3.01 7.23 2.43
C GLU A 41 -2.91 6.50 1.06
N TYR A 42 -3.28 7.15 -0.05
CA TYR A 42 -3.14 6.57 -1.39
C TYR A 42 -1.70 6.24 -1.76
N ARG A 43 -0.71 6.89 -1.14
CA ARG A 43 0.69 6.51 -1.31
C ARG A 43 0.94 5.03 -0.99
N HIS A 44 0.30 4.53 0.07
CA HIS A 44 0.49 3.16 0.52
C HIS A 44 -0.43 2.17 -0.21
N VAL A 45 -1.63 2.63 -0.58
CA VAL A 45 -2.59 1.82 -1.33
C VAL A 45 -2.10 1.58 -2.77
N TYR A 46 -1.71 2.68 -3.42
CA TYR A 46 -1.41 2.79 -4.85
C TYR A 46 0.01 3.34 -5.10
N PRO A 47 1.08 2.74 -4.51
CA PRO A 47 2.46 3.17 -4.71
C PRO A 47 2.87 3.18 -6.19
N GLU A 48 2.28 2.33 -7.03
CA GLU A 48 2.64 2.23 -8.45
C GLU A 48 2.28 3.47 -9.29
N PHE A 49 1.34 4.31 -8.83
CA PHE A 49 0.98 5.53 -9.56
C PHE A 49 2.02 6.65 -9.38
N LEU A 50 2.85 6.54 -8.34
CA LEU A 50 3.95 7.45 -8.13
C LEU A 50 5.10 7.11 -9.09
N PRO A 51 5.73 8.12 -9.72
CA PRO A 51 6.86 7.90 -10.60
C PRO A 51 8.12 7.49 -9.82
N ASP A 52 9.14 7.07 -10.56
CA ASP A 52 10.46 6.82 -9.99
C ASP A 52 11.01 8.11 -9.35
N PRO A 53 11.55 8.05 -8.11
CA PRO A 53 12.17 9.21 -7.47
C PRO A 53 13.40 9.75 -8.21
N ASN A 54 14.10 8.93 -9.01
CA ASN A 54 15.24 9.39 -9.78
C ASN A 54 14.81 10.26 -10.97
N ILE A 55 15.16 11.55 -10.91
CA ILE A 55 14.83 12.57 -11.90
C ILE A 55 15.32 12.21 -13.32
N GLU A 56 16.41 11.46 -13.46
CA GLU A 56 16.98 11.11 -14.77
C GLU A 56 16.04 10.22 -15.59
N PHE A 57 15.25 9.40 -14.93
CA PHE A 57 14.31 8.49 -15.59
C PHE A 57 12.93 9.11 -15.79
N ARG A 58 12.70 10.35 -15.32
CA ARG A 58 11.40 11.00 -15.31
C ARG A 58 11.05 11.70 -16.62
N ASN A 59 9.80 11.55 -17.02
CA ASN A 59 9.22 12.26 -18.15
C ASN A 59 7.72 12.44 -17.90
N THR A 60 7.29 13.69 -17.73
CA THR A 60 5.92 14.02 -17.31
C THR A 60 4.86 13.54 -18.31
N LEU A 61 5.16 13.60 -19.62
CA LEU A 61 4.25 13.13 -20.65
C LEU A 61 4.13 11.59 -20.62
N ARG A 62 5.27 10.90 -20.51
CA ARG A 62 5.30 9.43 -20.41
C ARG A 62 4.51 8.96 -19.19
N GLU A 63 4.76 9.55 -18.02
CA GLU A 63 4.09 9.21 -16.77
C GLU A 63 2.57 9.43 -16.86
N LYS A 64 2.10 10.53 -17.48
CA LYS A 64 0.68 10.79 -17.70
C LYS A 64 0.02 9.76 -18.62
N LEU A 65 0.69 9.37 -19.71
CA LEU A 65 0.20 8.33 -20.61
C LEU A 65 0.13 6.97 -19.90
N GLU A 66 1.18 6.58 -19.17
CA GLU A 66 1.20 5.36 -18.37
C GLU A 66 0.06 5.32 -17.34
N ARG A 67 -0.24 6.43 -16.65
CA ARG A 67 -1.38 6.50 -15.72
C ARG A 67 -2.73 6.31 -16.41
N ASN A 68 -2.90 6.89 -17.60
CA ASN A 68 -4.12 6.70 -18.38
C ASN A 68 -4.31 5.22 -18.73
N ASP A 69 -3.25 4.55 -19.16
CA ASP A 69 -3.28 3.12 -19.52
C ASP A 69 -3.52 2.22 -18.30
N MET A 70 -2.88 2.51 -17.16
CA MET A 70 -3.12 1.82 -15.89
C MET A 70 -4.61 1.90 -15.47
N LEU A 71 -5.21 3.08 -15.58
CA LEU A 71 -6.62 3.29 -15.25
C LEU A 71 -7.55 2.59 -16.26
N ALA A 72 -7.21 2.60 -17.54
CA ALA A 72 -7.92 1.84 -18.55
C ALA A 72 -7.88 0.34 -18.24
N ARG A 73 -6.72 -0.20 -17.83
CA ARG A 73 -6.61 -1.60 -17.42
C ARG A 73 -7.43 -1.91 -16.17
N ARG A 74 -7.40 -1.05 -15.15
CA ARG A 74 -8.23 -1.17 -13.92
C ARG A 74 -9.74 -1.09 -14.19
N SER A 75 -10.17 -0.51 -15.31
CA SER A 75 -11.57 -0.54 -15.72
C SER A 75 -12.04 -1.91 -16.21
N HIS A 76 -11.11 -2.74 -16.70
CA HIS A 76 -11.38 -4.10 -17.16
C HIS A 76 -11.19 -5.13 -16.06
N ILE A 77 -10.20 -4.94 -15.18
CA ILE A 77 -9.92 -5.83 -14.05
C ILE A 77 -9.95 -5.07 -12.74
N ASN A 78 -10.69 -5.63 -11.78
CA ASN A 78 -10.71 -5.12 -10.42
C ASN A 78 -9.42 -5.54 -9.68
N ILE A 79 -8.46 -4.62 -9.60
CA ILE A 79 -7.25 -4.75 -8.77
C ILE A 79 -7.52 -4.09 -7.42
N PRO A 80 -7.71 -4.87 -6.34
CA PRO A 80 -8.07 -4.31 -5.05
C PRO A 80 -6.86 -3.74 -4.30
N GLU A 81 -7.12 -3.06 -3.19
CA GLU A 81 -6.09 -2.55 -2.28
C GLU A 81 -5.43 -3.68 -1.49
N PHE A 82 -4.10 -3.77 -1.51
CA PHE A 82 -3.35 -4.72 -0.69
C PHE A 82 -2.00 -4.18 -0.26
N TYR A 83 -1.41 -4.77 0.76
CA TYR A 83 -0.11 -4.36 1.30
C TYR A 83 0.87 -5.53 1.31
N VAL A 84 2.15 -5.23 1.57
CA VAL A 84 3.13 -6.27 1.87
C VAL A 84 2.72 -6.96 3.17
N GLY A 85 2.65 -8.28 3.13
CA GLY A 85 2.09 -9.12 4.19
C GLY A 85 0.66 -9.60 3.95
N SER A 86 -0.09 -8.98 3.05
CA SER A 86 -1.43 -9.45 2.70
C SER A 86 -1.38 -10.79 1.93
N ILE A 87 -2.39 -11.63 2.12
CA ILE A 87 -2.54 -12.92 1.42
C ILE A 87 -3.45 -12.71 0.22
N LEU A 88 -2.95 -13.04 -0.96
CA LEU A 88 -3.66 -12.85 -2.24
C LEU A 88 -3.87 -14.19 -2.93
N ALA A 89 -4.94 -14.28 -3.71
CA ALA A 89 -5.15 -15.30 -4.73
C ALA A 89 -5.17 -14.63 -6.10
N VAL A 90 -4.23 -14.99 -6.96
CA VAL A 90 -4.14 -14.46 -8.33
C VAL A 90 -4.52 -15.55 -9.31
N GLU A 91 -5.46 -15.24 -10.19
CA GLU A 91 -5.85 -16.07 -11.32
C GLU A 91 -5.19 -15.51 -12.59
N SER A 92 -4.32 -16.31 -13.20
CA SER A 92 -3.58 -15.98 -14.42
C SER A 92 -3.85 -16.99 -15.53
N SER A 93 -3.95 -16.52 -16.76
CA SER A 93 -4.11 -17.36 -17.94
C SER A 93 -2.76 -17.83 -18.48
N ASP A 94 -2.58 -19.14 -18.63
CA ASP A 94 -1.41 -19.77 -19.27
C ASP A 94 -1.86 -20.65 -20.44
N PRO A 95 -1.47 -20.35 -21.70
CA PRO A 95 -1.82 -21.16 -22.86
C PRO A 95 -1.35 -22.61 -22.80
N HIS A 96 -0.29 -22.92 -22.05
CA HIS A 96 0.32 -24.25 -22.01
C HIS A 96 -0.29 -25.19 -20.97
N SER A 97 -1.18 -24.65 -20.14
CA SER A 97 -1.83 -25.40 -19.07
C SER A 97 -3.10 -26.09 -19.51
N LEU A 98 -3.34 -27.28 -18.95
CA LEU A 98 -4.52 -28.09 -19.23
C LEU A 98 -5.84 -27.34 -19.02
N GLY A 99 -5.90 -26.43 -18.04
CA GLY A 99 -7.08 -25.62 -17.73
C GLY A 99 -7.06 -24.21 -18.30
N LYS A 100 -5.97 -23.81 -18.97
CA LYS A 100 -5.63 -22.43 -19.40
C LYS A 100 -5.62 -21.35 -18.32
N MET A 101 -6.12 -21.63 -17.11
CA MET A 101 -6.15 -20.75 -15.96
C MET A 101 -5.43 -21.40 -14.80
N HIS A 102 -4.69 -20.61 -14.04
CA HIS A 102 -4.03 -21.01 -12.82
C HIS A 102 -4.38 -20.05 -11.70
N ARG A 103 -4.71 -20.62 -10.54
CA ARG A 103 -4.88 -19.88 -9.30
C ARG A 103 -3.66 -20.13 -8.42
N PHE A 104 -2.97 -19.06 -8.04
CA PHE A 104 -1.88 -19.13 -7.06
C PHE A 104 -2.26 -18.32 -5.82
N VAL A 105 -2.16 -18.96 -4.65
CA VAL A 105 -2.38 -18.31 -3.35
C VAL A 105 -1.04 -18.14 -2.66
N GLY A 106 -0.79 -16.96 -2.10
CA GLY A 106 0.42 -16.71 -1.32
C GLY A 106 0.44 -15.35 -0.63
N ILE A 107 1.43 -15.17 0.23
CA ILE A 107 1.69 -13.88 0.89
C ILE A 107 2.46 -12.95 -0.05
N CYS A 108 2.06 -11.69 -0.11
CA CYS A 108 2.81 -10.67 -0.83
C CYS A 108 4.07 -10.30 -0.03
N ILE A 109 5.25 -10.62 -0.57
CA ILE A 109 6.53 -10.37 0.13
C ILE A 109 7.18 -9.05 -0.26
N GLN A 110 6.88 -8.54 -1.46
CA GLN A 110 7.48 -7.33 -2.00
C GLN A 110 6.55 -6.73 -3.05
N ARG A 111 6.44 -5.40 -3.04
CA ARG A 111 5.86 -4.58 -4.12
C ARG A 111 6.95 -3.64 -4.62
N GLN A 112 7.24 -3.66 -5.91
CA GLN A 112 8.30 -2.86 -6.49
C GLN A 112 7.95 -2.41 -7.91
N GLY A 113 8.75 -1.48 -8.45
CA GLY A 113 8.47 -0.87 -9.74
C GLY A 113 7.40 0.23 -9.67
N CYS A 114 7.26 0.95 -10.76
CA CYS A 114 6.32 2.07 -10.92
C CYS A 114 5.65 2.02 -12.29
N GLY A 115 4.50 2.69 -12.42
CA GLY A 115 3.73 2.74 -13.66
C GLY A 115 3.27 1.35 -14.10
N LEU A 116 3.32 1.11 -15.42
CA LEU A 116 2.95 -0.18 -16.01
C LEU A 116 3.88 -1.34 -15.59
N ARG A 117 5.10 -1.04 -15.15
CA ARG A 117 6.11 -2.02 -14.70
C ARG A 117 5.99 -2.37 -13.22
N ALA A 118 4.90 -1.97 -12.58
CA ALA A 118 4.67 -2.33 -11.18
C ALA A 118 4.47 -3.83 -11.04
N GLN A 119 5.21 -4.42 -10.11
CA GLN A 119 5.24 -5.86 -9.89
C GLN A 119 5.12 -6.18 -8.40
N PHE A 120 4.55 -7.34 -8.11
CA PHE A 120 4.47 -7.86 -6.74
C PHE A 120 4.82 -9.34 -6.74
N THR A 121 5.52 -9.77 -5.70
CA THR A 121 5.95 -11.16 -5.56
C THR A 121 5.08 -11.86 -4.52
N LEU A 122 4.47 -12.98 -4.92
CA LEU A 122 3.75 -13.88 -4.03
C LEU A 122 4.62 -15.07 -3.66
N ARG A 123 4.59 -15.45 -2.39
CA ARG A 123 5.31 -16.61 -1.86
C ARG A 123 4.32 -17.57 -1.20
N ASN A 124 4.48 -18.86 -1.47
CA ASN A 124 3.80 -19.93 -0.73
C ASN A 124 4.69 -21.18 -0.66
N ILE A 125 4.45 -22.04 0.31
CA ILE A 125 5.04 -23.36 0.39
C ILE A 125 3.97 -24.39 0.07
N ILE A 126 4.13 -25.06 -1.07
CA ILE A 126 3.21 -26.09 -1.57
C ILE A 126 4.00 -27.38 -1.63
N ASP A 127 3.47 -28.45 -1.06
CA ASP A 127 4.12 -29.77 -1.02
C ASP A 127 5.58 -29.72 -0.52
N HIS A 128 5.79 -28.94 0.56
CA HIS A 128 7.11 -28.68 1.17
C HIS A 128 8.13 -27.96 0.27
N GLN A 129 7.73 -27.51 -0.91
CA GLN A 129 8.56 -26.72 -1.81
C GLN A 129 8.16 -25.24 -1.76
N GLY A 130 9.15 -24.37 -1.57
CA GLY A 130 8.92 -22.92 -1.63
C GLY A 130 8.78 -22.45 -3.08
N ILE A 131 7.65 -21.84 -3.40
CA ILE A 131 7.33 -21.28 -4.71
C ILE A 131 7.17 -19.78 -4.56
N GLU A 132 7.84 -19.04 -5.44
CA GLU A 132 7.67 -17.59 -5.59
C GLU A 132 7.25 -17.29 -7.02
N ILE A 133 6.18 -16.50 -7.18
CA ILE A 133 5.73 -16.02 -8.49
C ILE A 133 5.71 -14.50 -8.44
N LEU A 134 6.43 -13.90 -9.38
CA LEU A 134 6.40 -12.47 -9.62
C LEU A 134 5.30 -12.19 -10.65
N TYR A 135 4.37 -11.33 -10.26
CA TYR A 135 3.29 -10.86 -11.13
C TYR A 135 3.52 -9.40 -11.50
N GLU A 136 3.40 -9.09 -12.78
CA GLU A 136 3.26 -7.72 -13.26
C GLU A 136 1.80 -7.28 -13.08
N MET A 137 1.56 -6.21 -12.32
CA MET A 137 0.23 -5.81 -11.87
C MET A 137 -0.78 -5.55 -13.01
N TYR A 138 -0.28 -5.09 -14.15
CA TYR A 138 -1.09 -4.70 -15.30
C TYR A 138 -1.04 -5.70 -16.46
N ASP A 139 -0.42 -6.86 -16.27
CA ASP A 139 -0.31 -7.90 -17.30
C ASP A 139 -1.71 -8.33 -17.82
N PRO A 140 -1.94 -8.38 -19.14
CA PRO A 140 -3.16 -8.94 -19.73
C PRO A 140 -3.45 -10.39 -19.33
N ALA A 141 -2.43 -11.19 -18.97
CA ALA A 141 -2.62 -12.58 -18.58
C ALA A 141 -3.32 -12.72 -17.23
N ILE A 142 -3.21 -11.74 -16.34
CA ILE A 142 -3.96 -11.72 -15.07
C ILE A 142 -5.43 -11.53 -15.39
N GLN A 143 -6.28 -12.41 -14.86
CA GLN A 143 -7.73 -12.36 -15.02
C GLN A 143 -8.42 -11.85 -13.77
N LYS A 144 -7.92 -12.24 -12.59
CA LYS A 144 -8.53 -11.88 -11.30
C LYS A 144 -7.48 -11.78 -10.21
N VAL A 145 -7.62 -10.77 -9.35
CA VAL A 145 -6.85 -10.64 -8.11
C VAL A 145 -7.84 -10.58 -6.95
N GLU A 146 -7.82 -11.60 -6.11
CA GLU A 146 -8.62 -11.68 -4.90
C GLU A 146 -7.73 -11.48 -3.67
N ILE A 147 -8.24 -10.77 -2.66
CA ILE A 147 -7.59 -10.68 -1.36
C ILE A 147 -8.24 -11.71 -0.46
N LEU A 148 -7.43 -12.59 0.10
CA LEU A 148 -7.89 -13.57 1.08
C LEU A 148 -7.78 -13.02 2.49
N ARG A 149 -6.67 -12.36 2.82
CA ARG A 149 -6.49 -11.67 4.11
C ARG A 149 -5.79 -10.34 3.89
N LEU A 150 -6.44 -9.26 4.32
CA LEU A 150 -5.85 -7.93 4.27
C LEU A 150 -5.15 -7.63 5.60
N GLU A 151 -3.82 -7.64 5.59
CA GLU A 151 -2.98 -7.29 6.73
C GLU A 151 -1.72 -6.55 6.30
N LYS A 152 -1.18 -5.73 7.20
CA LYS A 152 0.15 -5.11 7.10
C LYS A 152 1.12 -5.86 8.00
N ARG A 153 2.41 -5.88 7.64
CA ARG A 153 3.49 -6.34 8.52
C ARG A 153 4.31 -5.13 9.00
N LEU A 154 5.23 -5.38 9.93
CA LEU A 154 6.10 -4.34 10.50
C LEU A 154 7.15 -3.84 9.51
N ASP A 155 7.57 -4.71 8.57
CA ASP A 155 8.58 -4.39 7.57
C ASP A 155 7.91 -4.16 6.20
N ASP A 156 8.50 -3.26 5.40
CA ASP A 156 8.05 -2.96 4.04
C ASP A 156 8.36 -4.09 3.04
N GLU A 157 9.34 -4.94 3.34
CA GLU A 157 9.76 -6.08 2.50
C GLU A 157 9.97 -7.33 3.37
N LEU A 158 9.40 -8.46 2.96
CA LEU A 158 9.43 -9.73 3.70
C LEU A 158 10.37 -10.76 3.05
N LEU A 159 11.47 -10.30 2.44
CA LEU A 159 12.43 -11.18 1.75
C LEU A 159 13.08 -12.21 2.68
N TYR A 160 13.13 -11.92 3.99
CA TYR A 160 13.62 -12.84 5.02
C TYR A 160 12.76 -14.11 5.17
N LEU A 161 11.54 -14.13 4.64
CA LEU A 161 10.67 -15.31 4.61
C LEU A 161 11.26 -16.48 3.79
N ARG A 162 12.27 -16.22 2.96
CA ARG A 162 13.06 -17.26 2.27
C ARG A 162 13.85 -18.14 3.25
N ASP A 163 14.41 -17.50 4.27
CA ASP A 163 15.25 -18.11 5.30
C ASP A 163 14.46 -18.42 6.60
N ALA A 164 13.18 -18.06 6.64
CA ALA A 164 12.28 -18.36 7.75
C ALA A 164 11.88 -19.84 7.81
N LEU A 165 11.33 -20.25 8.97
CA LEU A 165 10.66 -21.55 9.08
C LEU A 165 9.47 -21.65 8.11
N PRO A 166 9.19 -22.84 7.53
CA PRO A 166 8.12 -23.01 6.55
C PRO A 166 6.72 -22.58 7.04
N GLU A 167 6.46 -22.72 8.34
CA GLU A 167 5.18 -22.43 8.98
C GLU A 167 4.68 -21.00 8.68
N TYR A 168 5.59 -20.02 8.62
CA TYR A 168 5.23 -18.62 8.38
C TYR A 168 4.85 -18.31 6.92
N CYS A 169 5.12 -19.24 6.00
CA CYS A 169 4.91 -19.07 4.56
C CYS A 169 3.93 -20.09 3.96
N THR A 170 3.44 -21.03 4.77
CA THR A 170 2.56 -22.10 4.29
C THR A 170 1.12 -21.64 4.39
N PHE A 171 0.45 -21.50 3.25
CA PHE A 171 -0.95 -21.10 3.16
C PHE A 171 -1.73 -22.11 2.35
N ASP A 172 -2.96 -22.41 2.80
CA ASP A 172 -3.87 -23.30 2.09
C ASP A 172 -4.30 -22.66 0.75
N PRO A 173 -4.08 -23.32 -0.41
CA PRO A 173 -4.58 -22.86 -1.70
C PRO A 173 -6.10 -22.64 -1.77
N ASN A 174 -6.85 -23.32 -0.89
CA ASN A 174 -8.32 -23.23 -0.82
C ASN A 174 -8.83 -22.30 0.29
N MET A 175 -7.97 -21.45 0.87
CA MET A 175 -8.35 -20.48 1.90
C MET A 175 -9.48 -19.56 1.42
N GLU A 176 -10.50 -19.39 2.26
CA GLU A 176 -11.62 -18.46 2.02
C GLU A 176 -11.24 -17.01 2.37
N PRO A 177 -11.84 -16.01 1.70
CA PRO A 177 -11.52 -14.61 1.96
C PRO A 177 -12.15 -14.08 3.27
N GLU A 178 -11.31 -13.51 4.12
CA GLU A 178 -11.68 -12.79 5.34
C GLU A 178 -12.11 -11.36 5.01
N ILE A 179 -13.40 -11.09 5.14
CA ILE A 179 -13.98 -9.79 4.79
C ILE A 179 -13.93 -8.86 6.01
N LEU A 180 -13.19 -7.77 5.90
CA LEU A 180 -13.20 -6.69 6.89
C LEU A 180 -14.42 -5.76 6.68
N PRO A 181 -15.04 -5.25 7.75
CA PRO A 181 -16.14 -4.29 7.63
C PRO A 181 -15.66 -2.98 7.00
N GLU A 182 -16.51 -2.33 6.19
CA GLU A 182 -16.14 -1.09 5.51
C GLU A 182 -15.78 0.01 6.55
N GLY A 183 -14.58 0.57 6.43
CA GLY A 183 -14.10 1.68 7.27
C GLY A 183 -13.28 1.26 8.49
N SER A 184 -13.09 -0.04 8.76
CA SER A 184 -12.12 -0.46 9.78
C SER A 184 -10.68 -0.17 9.32
N PRO A 185 -9.78 0.28 10.21
CA PRO A 185 -8.37 0.40 9.88
C PRO A 185 -7.79 -0.98 9.54
N ILE A 186 -6.81 -1.01 8.63
CA ILE A 186 -6.14 -2.26 8.26
C ILE A 186 -5.34 -2.79 9.45
N PRO A 187 -5.51 -4.07 9.85
CA PRO A 187 -4.78 -4.64 10.97
C PRO A 187 -3.28 -4.77 10.64
N ILE A 188 -2.44 -4.39 11.61
CA ILE A 188 -0.98 -4.60 11.55
C ILE A 188 -0.66 -5.86 12.34
N ASN A 189 -0.05 -6.84 11.67
CA ASN A 189 0.36 -8.09 12.26
C ASN A 189 1.79 -7.96 12.79
N GLU A 190 1.92 -7.91 14.13
CA GLU A 190 3.19 -7.75 14.86
C GLU A 190 3.95 -9.07 15.08
N THR A 191 3.49 -10.17 14.49
CA THR A 191 4.11 -11.50 14.67
C THR A 191 5.57 -11.47 14.23
N LYS A 192 6.48 -11.82 15.14
CA LYS A 192 7.92 -11.94 14.87
C LYS A 192 8.25 -13.33 14.36
N VAL A 193 8.92 -13.37 13.21
CA VAL A 193 9.27 -14.59 12.48
C VAL A 193 10.59 -15.18 12.99
N LYS A 194 10.62 -16.50 13.20
CA LYS A 194 11.85 -17.25 13.53
C LYS A 194 12.56 -17.71 12.26
N LEU A 195 13.86 -17.40 12.14
CA LEU A 195 14.69 -17.86 11.03
C LEU A 195 15.21 -19.28 11.25
N LYS A 196 15.51 -19.97 10.13
CA LYS A 196 16.26 -21.22 10.11
C LYS A 196 17.68 -21.00 10.64
N PRO A 197 18.41 -22.05 11.04
CA PRO A 197 19.85 -21.93 11.25
C PRO A 197 20.56 -21.49 9.95
N ARG A 198 21.70 -20.82 10.10
CA ARG A 198 22.55 -20.39 8.99
C ARG A 198 23.04 -21.62 8.18
N PRO A 199 23.37 -21.48 6.87
CA PRO A 199 23.50 -20.23 6.10
C PRO A 199 22.19 -19.65 5.59
N TRP A 200 22.13 -18.32 5.54
CA TRP A 200 21.01 -17.54 4.97
C TRP A 200 21.38 -16.93 3.62
N LEU A 201 20.38 -16.54 2.85
CA LEU A 201 20.54 -15.84 1.58
C LEU A 201 21.23 -14.48 1.76
N GLU A 202 20.81 -13.75 2.79
CA GLU A 202 21.34 -12.41 3.08
C GLU A 202 21.79 -12.27 4.53
N ARG A 203 22.51 -11.17 4.77
CA ARG A 203 22.93 -10.76 6.11
C ARG A 203 21.83 -9.95 6.78
N TRP A 204 20.76 -10.65 7.19
CA TRP A 204 19.58 -10.05 7.82
C TRP A 204 19.91 -9.27 9.09
N GLU A 205 21.00 -9.64 9.78
CA GLU A 205 21.48 -8.94 10.98
C GLU A 205 21.86 -7.46 10.73
N ARG A 206 21.99 -7.06 9.45
CA ARG A 206 22.36 -5.68 9.06
C ARG A 206 21.18 -4.82 8.63
N LYS A 207 20.01 -5.42 8.39
CA LYS A 207 18.87 -4.74 7.75
C LYS A 207 17.92 -4.05 8.74
N ASN A 208 18.22 -4.06 10.05
CA ASN A 208 17.38 -3.46 11.10
C ASN A 208 15.90 -3.85 11.00
N LEU A 209 15.64 -5.15 10.78
CA LEU A 209 14.29 -5.69 10.60
C LEU A 209 13.52 -5.69 11.93
N LEU A 210 12.23 -5.34 11.89
CA LEU A 210 11.33 -5.31 13.05
C LEU A 210 10.54 -6.61 13.20
N GLY A 211 10.23 -7.27 12.08
CA GLY A 211 9.41 -8.48 12.02
C GLY A 211 10.16 -9.80 12.23
N VAL A 212 11.45 -9.76 12.57
CA VAL A 212 12.26 -10.97 12.83
C VAL A 212 12.53 -11.10 14.33
N GLN A 213 12.46 -12.32 14.85
CA GLN A 213 12.86 -12.64 16.23
C GLN A 213 14.36 -12.39 16.42
N ASP A 214 14.82 -12.30 17.66
CA ASP A 214 16.26 -12.16 17.90
C ASP A 214 16.99 -13.39 17.33
N LEU A 215 18.10 -13.11 16.62
CA LEU A 215 18.83 -14.10 15.85
C LEU A 215 19.76 -14.95 16.71
N GLU A 216 19.94 -14.58 17.99
CA GLU A 216 20.81 -15.24 18.96
C GLU A 216 22.24 -15.46 18.42
N LEU A 217 22.73 -14.50 17.62
CA LEU A 217 24.05 -14.62 16.99
C LEU A 217 25.17 -14.32 17.98
N PRO A 218 26.37 -14.91 17.80
CA PRO A 218 27.54 -14.48 18.55
C PRO A 218 27.80 -12.98 18.38
N GLU A 219 28.17 -12.30 19.47
CA GLU A 219 28.34 -10.84 19.54
C GLU A 219 29.23 -10.25 18.42
N LYS A 220 30.22 -11.04 17.94
CA LYS A 220 31.08 -10.68 16.81
C LYS A 220 30.32 -10.30 15.54
N PHE A 221 29.12 -10.84 15.31
CA PHE A 221 28.30 -10.52 14.15
C PHE A 221 27.64 -9.16 14.30
N TYR A 222 27.08 -8.86 15.47
CA TYR A 222 26.49 -7.56 15.78
C TYR A 222 27.54 -6.45 15.73
N LYS A 223 28.75 -6.67 16.29
CA LYS A 223 29.88 -5.73 16.17
C LYS A 223 30.24 -5.41 14.72
N LYS A 224 30.21 -6.43 13.84
CA LYS A 224 30.45 -6.25 12.40
C LYS A 224 29.30 -5.57 11.67
N ALA A 225 28.06 -5.77 12.12
CA ALA A 225 26.90 -5.09 11.56
C ALA A 225 26.93 -3.60 11.92
N GLU A 226 27.21 -3.29 13.19
CA GLU A 226 27.34 -1.92 13.70
C GLU A 226 28.47 -1.16 13.00
N ALA A 227 29.62 -1.79 12.76
CA ALA A 227 30.73 -1.17 12.01
C ALA A 227 30.38 -0.78 10.57
N VAL A 228 29.39 -1.43 9.95
CA VAL A 228 28.92 -1.14 8.58
C VAL A 228 27.67 -0.26 8.59
N ALA A 229 27.00 -0.13 9.74
CA ALA A 229 25.79 0.65 9.88
C ALA A 229 26.05 2.13 9.60
N LYS A 230 25.05 2.80 9.04
CA LYS A 230 25.11 4.22 8.68
C LYS A 230 24.03 5.00 9.44
N PRO A 231 24.16 5.17 10.77
CA PRO A 231 23.13 5.81 11.59
C PRO A 231 22.83 7.25 11.18
N TRP A 232 23.79 7.94 10.56
CA TRP A 232 23.61 9.31 10.06
C TRP A 232 22.61 9.41 8.89
N GLU A 233 22.34 8.33 8.16
CA GLU A 233 21.38 8.34 7.04
C GLU A 233 19.95 8.68 7.49
N LYS A 234 19.59 8.39 8.76
CA LYS A 234 18.31 8.79 9.34
C LYS A 234 18.13 10.32 9.37
N TYR A 235 19.23 11.06 9.44
CA TYR A 235 19.24 12.53 9.51
C TYR A 235 19.57 13.17 8.15
N ASP A 236 19.78 12.38 7.10
CA ASP A 236 20.09 12.87 5.76
C ASP A 236 18.79 13.22 5.01
N LEU A 237 18.36 14.46 5.19
CA LEU A 237 17.16 15.02 4.55
C LEU A 237 17.25 14.98 3.02
N MET A 238 18.45 15.08 2.44
CA MET A 238 18.63 15.02 0.98
C MET A 238 18.45 13.60 0.46
N LYS A 239 18.90 12.59 1.22
CA LYS A 239 18.64 11.18 0.89
C LYS A 239 17.16 10.86 0.99
N GLU A 240 16.46 11.36 2.00
CA GLU A 240 15.01 11.21 2.14
C GLU A 240 14.28 11.88 0.95
N TYR A 241 14.63 13.13 0.65
CA TYR A 241 14.07 13.88 -0.47
C TYR A 241 14.27 13.17 -1.83
N ARG A 242 15.44 12.56 -2.05
CA ARG A 242 15.71 11.78 -3.28
C ARG A 242 15.00 10.43 -3.32
N LYS A 243 14.62 9.88 -2.16
CA LYS A 243 13.91 8.59 -2.07
C LYS A 243 12.41 8.74 -2.27
N THR A 244 11.85 9.91 -1.96
CA THR A 244 10.40 10.14 -1.98
C THR A 244 10.02 11.25 -2.93
N ILE A 245 8.95 11.06 -3.68
CA ILE A 245 8.33 12.16 -4.44
C ILE A 245 7.82 13.24 -3.46
N PRO A 246 7.99 14.55 -3.73
CA PRO A 246 7.44 15.61 -2.89
C PRO A 246 5.93 15.48 -2.68
N GLU A 247 5.42 15.82 -1.50
CA GLU A 247 3.99 15.71 -1.18
C GLU A 247 3.11 16.50 -2.15
N GLU A 248 3.55 17.67 -2.60
CA GLU A 248 2.82 18.50 -3.55
C GLU A 248 2.59 17.78 -4.89
N GLU A 249 3.61 17.12 -5.42
CA GLU A 249 3.51 16.33 -6.63
C GLU A 249 2.64 15.08 -6.43
N GLN A 250 2.76 14.42 -5.27
CA GLN A 250 1.89 13.29 -4.93
C GLN A 250 0.41 13.71 -4.95
N LEU A 251 0.09 14.85 -4.31
CA LEU A 251 -1.27 15.40 -4.29
C LEU A 251 -1.77 15.71 -5.70
N GLU A 252 -0.94 16.32 -6.57
CA GLU A 252 -1.32 16.60 -7.96
C GLU A 252 -1.66 15.31 -8.71
N ILE A 253 -0.78 14.30 -8.64
CA ILE A 253 -0.97 13.00 -9.29
C ILE A 253 -2.20 12.29 -8.76
N PHE A 254 -2.39 12.26 -7.44
CA PHE A 254 -3.53 11.58 -6.86
C PHE A 254 -4.85 12.29 -7.15
N ASN A 255 -4.89 13.62 -7.15
CA ASN A 255 -6.08 14.38 -7.55
C ASN A 255 -6.47 14.12 -9.01
N GLU A 256 -5.49 13.92 -9.90
CA GLU A 256 -5.74 13.55 -11.31
C GLU A 256 -6.51 12.22 -11.41
N ILE A 257 -6.11 11.22 -10.62
CA ILE A 257 -6.64 9.86 -10.71
C ILE A 257 -7.84 9.58 -9.79
N ASP A 258 -7.98 10.30 -8.68
CA ASP A 258 -8.98 10.05 -7.63
C ASP A 258 -10.41 10.01 -8.19
N SER A 259 -10.76 10.98 -9.04
CA SER A 259 -12.08 11.02 -9.67
C SER A 259 -12.39 9.77 -10.52
N ARG A 260 -11.37 9.15 -11.11
CA ARG A 260 -11.51 7.92 -11.91
C ARG A 260 -11.54 6.69 -11.01
N LEU A 261 -10.67 6.62 -9.99
CA LEU A 261 -10.66 5.55 -9.00
C LEU A 261 -12.00 5.46 -8.24
N GLN A 262 -12.57 6.59 -7.83
CA GLN A 262 -13.89 6.62 -7.19
C GLN A 262 -14.99 6.08 -8.10
N LYS A 263 -14.98 6.44 -9.39
CA LYS A 263 -15.92 5.89 -10.39
C LYS A 263 -15.77 4.37 -10.51
N LEU A 264 -14.54 3.88 -10.59
CA LEU A 264 -14.24 2.45 -10.65
C LEU A 264 -14.70 1.71 -9.39
N HIS A 265 -14.47 2.27 -8.20
CA HIS A 265 -14.92 1.70 -6.94
C HIS A 265 -16.45 1.58 -6.87
N VAL A 266 -17.16 2.64 -7.27
CA VAL A 266 -18.64 2.64 -7.32
C VAL A 266 -19.15 1.60 -8.34
N GLN A 267 -18.51 1.49 -9.51
CA GLN A 267 -18.83 0.47 -10.50
C GLN A 267 -18.59 -0.94 -9.95
N GLY A 268 -17.45 -1.18 -9.31
CA GLY A 268 -17.11 -2.45 -8.65
C GLY A 268 -18.11 -2.85 -7.57
N LYS A 269 -18.50 -1.91 -6.69
CA LYS A 269 -19.55 -2.16 -5.68
C LYS A 269 -20.89 -2.53 -6.30
N LYS A 270 -21.28 -1.86 -7.39
CA LYS A 270 -22.52 -2.19 -8.13
C LYS A 270 -22.46 -3.58 -8.74
N MET A 271 -21.32 -3.99 -9.30
CA MET A 271 -21.13 -5.33 -9.86
C MET A 271 -21.21 -6.41 -8.78
N LYS A 272 -20.54 -6.21 -7.63
CA LYS A 272 -20.60 -7.15 -6.49
C LYS A 272 -22.03 -7.38 -5.97
N LYS A 273 -22.85 -6.33 -5.89
CA LYS A 273 -24.26 -6.42 -5.47
C LYS A 273 -25.18 -7.16 -6.46
N ARG A 274 -24.77 -7.27 -7.73
CA ARG A 274 -25.56 -7.93 -8.80
C ARG A 274 -25.25 -9.41 -8.96
N VAL A 275 -24.34 -9.98 -8.16
CA VAL A 275 -24.04 -11.41 -8.21
C VAL A 275 -25.27 -12.19 -7.74
N PHE A 276 -25.75 -13.09 -8.60
CA PHE A 276 -26.94 -13.91 -8.37
C PHE A 276 -26.67 -14.87 -7.20
N VAL A 277 -27.30 -14.64 -6.05
CA VAL A 277 -27.33 -15.62 -4.97
C VAL A 277 -28.21 -16.77 -5.45
N LYS A 278 -27.63 -17.97 -5.64
CA LYS A 278 -28.43 -19.16 -5.95
C LYS A 278 -29.51 -19.29 -4.87
N PRO A 279 -30.80 -19.46 -5.21
CA PRO A 279 -31.82 -19.64 -4.20
C PRO A 279 -31.45 -20.87 -3.37
N THR A 280 -31.26 -20.67 -2.07
CA THR A 280 -31.14 -21.76 -1.10
C THR A 280 -32.41 -22.59 -1.24
N LYS A 281 -32.27 -23.85 -1.66
CA LYS A 281 -33.41 -24.78 -1.64
C LYS A 281 -33.88 -24.83 -0.18
N LEU A 282 -35.10 -24.36 0.08
CA LEU A 282 -35.79 -24.60 1.34
C LEU A 282 -35.94 -26.11 1.46
N ALA A 283 -35.22 -26.70 2.42
CA ALA A 283 -35.37 -28.09 2.82
C ALA A 283 -36.66 -28.24 3.64
#